data_AF-A0AAE1AT19-F1
#
_entry.id   AF-A0AAE1AT19-F1
#
_cell.length_a   1.000
_cell.length_b   1.000
_cell.length_c   1.000
_cell.angle_alpha   90.00
_cell.angle_beta   90.00
_cell.angle_gamma   90.00
#
_symmetry.space_group_name_H-M   'P 1'
#
loop_
_entity.id
_entity.type
_entity.pdbx_description
1 polymer ?
#
loop_
_entity_poly.entity_id
_entity_poly.type
_entity_poly.pdbx_seq_one_letter_code
_entity_poly.pdbx_strand_id
1 'polypeptide(L)' 'MGMGWAHTEETTRRALTWNPQGNRKRGKPRNTWRRDLEADTKRLGHTWKQLESLAGDRDAWRTLVGGLCLTRSSQA' A
#
# COMPACT_ATOMS: atom_id res chain seq x y z
N MET A 1 -18.21 47.90 3.62
CA MET A 1 -17.54 47.07 2.60
C MET A 1 -16.05 47.06 2.90
N GLY A 2 -15.37 45.92 2.86
CA GLY A 2 -13.89 45.87 2.87
C GLY A 2 -13.23 45.08 4.00
N MET A 3 -13.70 43.86 4.31
CA MET A 3 -12.93 42.90 5.12
C MET A 3 -12.80 41.60 4.31
N GLY A 4 -11.92 41.58 3.31
CA GLY A 4 -11.88 40.47 2.34
C GLY A 4 -10.52 39.97 1.89
N TRP A 5 -9.43 40.72 2.09
CA TRP A 5 -8.16 40.43 1.39
C TRP A 5 -6.93 40.33 2.31
N ALA A 6 -7.04 40.66 3.60
CA ALA A 6 -5.90 40.59 4.52
C ALA A 6 -5.59 39.17 5.05
N HIS A 7 -6.52 38.22 4.92
CA HIS A 7 -6.37 36.88 5.50
C HIS A 7 -5.68 35.87 4.55
N THR A 8 -5.74 36.09 3.24
CA THR A 8 -5.20 35.18 2.23
C THR A 8 -3.69 35.29 2.10
N GLU A 9 -3.12 36.49 2.24
CA GLU A 9 -1.66 36.67 2.21
C GLU A 9 -0.97 36.07 3.45
N GLU A 10 -1.57 36.18 4.64
CA GLU A 10 -1.05 35.56 5.86
C GLU A 10 -1.05 34.03 5.74
N THR A 11 -2.15 33.47 5.22
CA THR A 11 -2.28 32.02 4.99
C THR A 11 -1.26 31.51 3.98
N THR A 12 -1.05 32.24 2.88
CA THR A 12 -0.09 31.87 1.83
C THR A 12 1.34 31.96 2.34
N ARG A 13 1.70 33.01 3.09
CA ARG A 13 3.03 33.14 3.70
C ARG A 13 3.28 32.05 4.74
N ARG A 14 2.31 31.74 5.62
CA ARG A 14 2.43 30.66 6.62
C ARG A 14 2.56 29.28 5.97
N ALA A 15 1.85 29.03 4.87
CA ALA A 15 1.99 27.80 4.10
C ALA A 15 3.38 27.67 3.44
N LEU A 16 3.95 28.77 2.94
CA LEU A 16 5.30 28.80 2.35
C LEU A 16 6.40 28.61 3.40
N THR A 17 6.20 29.08 4.64
CA THR A 17 7.14 28.89 5.76
C THR A 17 6.94 27.55 6.49
N TRP A 18 5.86 26.83 6.21
CA TRP A 18 5.59 25.54 6.86
C TRP A 18 6.53 24.45 6.32
N ASN A 19 7.62 24.21 7.03
CA ASN A 19 8.49 23.05 6.84
C ASN A 19 7.88 21.84 7.58
N PRO A 20 7.31 20.84 6.89
CA PRO A 20 6.73 19.67 7.54
C PRO A 20 7.85 18.75 8.04
N GLN A 21 8.51 19.13 9.12
CA GLN A 21 9.45 18.27 9.83
C GLN A 21 8.68 17.13 10.50
N GLY A 22 8.67 15.98 9.83
CA GLY A 22 8.07 14.76 10.33
C GLY A 22 8.28 13.60 9.36
N ASN A 23 8.46 12.40 9.91
CA ASN A 23 8.45 11.18 9.11
C ASN A 23 7.01 10.91 8.65
N ARG A 24 6.69 11.32 7.42
CA ARG A 24 5.43 10.92 6.77
C ARG A 24 5.47 9.41 6.55
N LYS A 25 4.42 8.70 6.96
CA LYS A 25 4.25 7.28 6.58
C LYS A 25 4.26 7.22 5.06
N ARG A 26 5.21 6.46 4.48
CA ARG A 26 5.20 6.17 3.05
C ARG A 26 3.88 5.47 2.73
N GLY A 27 3.02 6.13 1.95
CA GLY A 27 1.79 5.50 1.46
C GLY A 27 2.06 4.36 0.48
N LYS A 28 3.22 4.38 -0.19
CA LYS A 28 3.63 3.32 -1.11
C LYS A 28 4.34 2.19 -0.35
N PRO A 29 3.85 0.94 -0.43
CA PRO A 29 4.56 -0.23 0.08
C PRO A 29 5.97 -0.30 -0.50
N ARG A 30 6.94 -0.72 0.33
CA ARG A 30 8.35 -0.83 -0.08
C ARG A 30 8.55 -1.91 -1.15
N ASN A 31 7.74 -2.95 -1.09
CA ASN A 31 7.77 -4.06 -2.02
C ASN A 31 6.63 -3.94 -3.03
N THR A 32 6.81 -4.58 -4.18
CA THR A 32 5.73 -4.76 -5.16
C THR A 32 4.88 -5.96 -4.76
N TRP A 33 3.59 -5.94 -5.14
CA TRP A 33 2.68 -7.04 -4.91
C TRP A 33 3.24 -8.40 -5.39
N ARG A 34 3.96 -8.40 -6.53
CA ARG A 34 4.59 -9.62 -7.07
C ARG A 34 5.63 -10.22 -6.14
N ARG A 35 6.48 -9.39 -5.51
CA ARG A 35 7.53 -9.83 -4.58
C ARG A 35 6.94 -10.38 -3.28
N ASP A 36 5.92 -9.71 -2.76
CA ASP A 36 5.24 -10.16 -1.55
C ASP A 36 4.51 -11.48 -1.79
N LEU A 37 3.78 -11.60 -2.91
CA LEU A 37 3.12 -12.83 -3.32
C LEU A 37 4.09 -13.99 -3.49
N GLU A 38 5.25 -13.76 -4.14
CA GLU A 38 6.29 -14.77 -4.33
C GLU A 38 6.89 -15.22 -2.99
N ALA A 39 7.10 -14.29 -2.05
CA ALA A 39 7.58 -14.62 -0.70
C ALA A 39 6.55 -15.44 0.08
N ASP A 40 5.28 -15.07 0.01
CA ASP A 40 4.21 -15.76 0.73
C ASP A 40 3.93 -17.15 0.14
N THR A 41 3.96 -17.31 -1.18
CA THR A 41 3.83 -18.64 -1.81
C THR A 41 5.04 -19.53 -1.61
N LYS A 42 6.24 -18.97 -1.56
CA LYS A 42 7.43 -19.70 -1.16
C LYS A 42 7.31 -20.25 0.27
N ARG A 43 6.67 -19.52 1.19
CA ARG A 43 6.37 -20.01 2.55
C ARG A 43 5.37 -21.17 2.54
N LEU A 44 4.43 -21.19 1.60
CA LEU A 44 3.48 -22.29 1.41
C LEU A 44 4.05 -23.47 0.60
N GLY A 45 5.31 -23.40 0.13
CA GLY A 45 5.94 -24.45 -0.67
C GLY A 45 5.48 -24.50 -2.13
N HIS A 46 4.78 -23.47 -2.60
CA HIS A 46 4.35 -23.37 -4.00
C HIS A 46 5.40 -22.67 -4.86
N THR A 47 5.54 -23.13 -6.11
CA THR A 47 6.40 -22.51 -7.11
C THR A 47 5.66 -21.47 -7.93
N TRP A 48 6.39 -20.50 -8.50
CA TRP A 48 5.80 -19.48 -9.38
C TRP A 48 5.05 -20.07 -10.60
N LYS A 49 5.52 -21.20 -11.13
CA LYS A 49 4.87 -21.90 -12.23
C LYS A 49 3.49 -22.48 -11.85
N GLN A 50 3.34 -22.95 -10.62
CA GLN A 50 2.04 -23.42 -10.10
C GLN A 50 1.08 -22.24 -9.90
N LEU A 51 1.59 -21.10 -9.43
CA LEU A 51 0.83 -19.85 -9.35
C LEU A 51 0.30 -19.38 -10.70
N GLU A 52 1.13 -19.40 -11.75
CA GLU A 52 0.71 -19.04 -13.10
C GLU A 52 -0.38 -19.97 -13.64
N SER A 53 -0.27 -21.28 -13.35
CA SER A 53 -1.32 -22.23 -13.70
C SER A 53 -2.62 -21.99 -12.94
N LEU A 54 -2.54 -21.63 -11.65
CA LEU A 54 -3.70 -21.32 -10.81
C LEU A 54 -4.32 -19.97 -11.15
N ALA A 55 -3.56 -19.02 -11.70
CA ALA A 55 -4.09 -17.72 -12.11
C ALA A 55 -5.12 -17.82 -13.25
N GLY A 56 -5.10 -18.91 -14.03
CA GLY A 56 -6.13 -19.23 -15.02
C GLY A 56 -7.44 -19.72 -14.41
N ASP A 57 -7.39 -20.29 -13.21
CA ASP A 57 -8.56 -20.75 -12.45
C ASP A 57 -8.92 -19.71 -11.37
N ARG A 58 -10.02 -18.99 -11.60
CA ARG A 58 -10.44 -17.89 -10.74
C ARG A 58 -10.77 -18.34 -9.30
N ASP A 59 -11.30 -19.54 -9.11
CA ASP A 59 -11.74 -20.03 -7.81
C ASP A 59 -10.56 -20.59 -7.02
N ALA A 60 -9.68 -21.33 -7.69
CA ALA A 60 -8.43 -21.79 -7.11
C ALA A 60 -7.52 -20.60 -6.73
N TRP A 61 -7.47 -19.56 -7.58
CA TRP A 61 -6.77 -18.31 -7.29
C TRP A 61 -7.31 -17.61 -6.04
N ARG A 62 -8.64 -17.48 -5.93
CA ARG A 62 -9.29 -16.86 -4.75
C ARG A 62 -9.00 -17.61 -3.47
N THR A 63 -9.00 -18.94 -3.52
CA THR A 63 -8.70 -19.80 -2.37
C THR A 63 -7.26 -19.58 -1.90
N LEU A 64 -6.31 -19.59 -2.84
CA LEU A 64 -4.90 -19.36 -2.54
C LEU A 64 -4.65 -17.96 -1.97
N VAL A 65 -5.15 -16.91 -2.62
CA VAL A 65 -4.99 -15.52 -2.14
C VAL A 65 -5.70 -15.29 -0.81
N GLY A 66 -6.87 -15.89 -0.60
CA GLY A 66 -7.57 -15.85 0.69
C GLY A 66 -6.75 -16.44 1.83
N GLY A 67 -6.11 -17.60 1.60
CA GLY A 67 -5.19 -18.21 2.56
C GLY A 67 -3.97 -17.34 2.86
N LEU A 68 -3.40 -16.67 1.84
CA LEU A 68 -2.28 -15.73 2.01
C LEU A 68 -2.69 -14.49 2.83
N CYS A 69 -3.90 -13.96 2.63
CA CYS A 69 -4.40 -12.83 3.41
C CYS A 69 -4.60 -13.17 4.89
N LEU A 70 -5.17 -14.34 5.19
CA LEU A 70 -5.40 -14.80 6.57
C LEU A 70 -4.08 -14.98 7.33
N THR A 71 -3.11 -15.66 6.71
CA THR A 71 -1.79 -15.89 7.31
C THR A 71 -1.03 -14.60 7.60
N ARG A 72 -1.16 -13.60 6.74
CA ARG A 72 -0.56 -12.27 6.91
C ARG A 72 -1.25 -11.42 7.99
N SER A 73 -2.56 -11.57 8.21
CA SER A 73 -3.26 -10.89 9.31
C SER A 73 -2.95 -11.45 10.69
N SER A 74 -2.54 -12.72 10.78
CA SER A 74 -2.14 -13.38 12.04
C SER A 74 -0.66 -13.14 12.43
N GLN A 75 0.15 -12.53 11.55
CA GLN A 75 1.53 -12.11 11.85
C GLN A 75 1.63 -10.62 12.25
N ALA A 76 0.49 -9.92 12.37
CA ALA A 76 0.42 -8.51 12.76
C ALA A 76 0.28 -8.33 14.28
#